data_AF-A0A6M3IFG3-F1
#
_entry.id   AF-A0A6M3IFG3-F1
#
_cell.length_a   1.000
_cell.length_b   1.000
_cell.length_c   1.000
_cell.angle_alpha   90.00
_cell.angle_beta   90.00
_cell.angle_gamma   90.00
#
_symmetry.space_group_name_H-M   'P 1'
#
loop_
_entity.id
_entity.type
_entity.pdbx_description
1 polymer ?
#
loop_
_entity_poly.entity_id
_entity_poly.type
_entity_poly.pdbx_seq_one_letter_code
_entity_poly.pdbx_strand_id
1 'polypeptide(L)'
;MGALVSTDVSLSLSRERLGRLTRSYGTAVFGGAALTYPFGGVPLPAIGKFGFSKEIEDIKVLDDTSGFTWRYNKDDHTLKAFVSAPPIVFEEVIDCDADVAYTKYPAAYIMYVASANAAHKVVSGLLTPATGQVAVKLYASTPGQRAKLTFPSGEGAASTYVTYVTQAWKEVFDNLVEDETLAVANFTAGTPDKFNLANMACAIQNVTWNDAGTVKACTPLVAAADPATTEVAVDFVNTTYTTLGVREEDAWDVTIASGADTIYVTYIKKPTAGFLYSRFTDQEDLTPSTDVITLATNAVDNALIFGTMGGIAGGATTKGAQIVRSGATLGTTATILKLSAGMQLANTGVVVANTFTAGSDHSDSDHLYPTYIYGIPEEIFPLIPLEIPNGETILSNTLRFEAWGK
;
A
#
# COMPACT_ATOMS: atom_id res chain seq x y z
N MET A 1 24.91 10.50 -2.55
CA MET A 1 25.49 9.69 -1.45
C MET A 1 25.71 8.27 -1.96
N GLY A 2 26.70 7.56 -1.45
CA GLY A 2 26.97 6.17 -1.84
C GLY A 2 26.28 5.18 -0.91
N ALA A 3 25.87 4.02 -1.41
CA ALA A 3 25.33 2.97 -0.55
C ALA A 3 26.47 2.28 0.24
N LEU A 4 26.21 1.86 1.48
CA LEU A 4 27.18 1.09 2.27
C LEU A 4 27.57 -0.19 1.53
N VAL A 5 28.87 -0.44 1.46
CA VAL A 5 29.43 -1.70 0.96
C VAL A 5 30.24 -2.40 2.06
N SER A 6 30.61 -3.65 1.85
CA SER A 6 31.29 -4.46 2.87
C SER A 6 32.64 -3.89 3.34
N THR A 7 33.29 -3.07 2.52
CA THR A 7 34.54 -2.37 2.90
C THR A 7 34.32 -1.19 3.84
N ASP A 8 33.08 -0.71 3.97
CA ASP A 8 32.71 0.37 4.90
C ASP A 8 32.40 -0.15 6.30
N VAL A 9 32.38 -1.47 6.50
CA VAL A 9 32.13 -2.12 7.78
C VAL A 9 33.43 -2.52 8.43
N SER A 10 33.77 -1.85 9.52
CA SER A 10 34.93 -2.15 10.34
C SER A 10 34.57 -3.10 11.49
N LEU A 11 35.33 -4.18 11.67
CA LEU A 11 35.12 -5.16 12.74
C LEU A 11 36.26 -5.12 13.75
N SER A 12 35.92 -5.14 15.04
CA SER A 12 36.85 -5.42 16.14
C SER A 12 36.37 -6.65 16.90
N LEU A 13 37.21 -7.67 17.05
CA LEU A 13 36.78 -9.00 17.49
C LEU A 13 37.66 -9.57 18.60
N SER A 14 37.01 -10.22 19.56
CA SER A 14 37.58 -11.24 20.45
C SER A 14 36.96 -12.59 20.11
N ARG A 15 37.70 -13.68 20.33
CA ARG A 15 37.29 -15.02 19.93
C ARG A 15 37.41 -16.01 21.06
N GLU A 16 36.44 -16.90 21.14
CA GLU A 16 36.44 -18.05 22.03
C GLU A 16 36.14 -19.31 21.22
N ARG A 17 36.89 -20.39 21.48
CA ARG A 17 36.66 -21.69 20.86
C ARG A 17 35.98 -22.62 21.85
N LEU A 18 34.82 -23.14 21.48
CA LEU A 18 34.12 -24.22 22.16
C LEU A 18 34.16 -25.47 21.28
N GLY A 19 35.29 -26.18 21.33
CA GLY A 19 35.53 -27.37 20.51
C GLY A 19 35.62 -27.01 19.02
N ARG A 20 34.67 -27.50 18.21
CA ARG A 20 34.58 -27.21 16.76
C ARG A 20 33.78 -25.95 16.43
N LEU A 21 33.07 -25.39 17.40
CA LEU A 21 32.35 -24.14 17.25
C LEU A 21 33.26 -23.00 17.70
N THR A 22 33.33 -21.96 16.86
CA THR A 22 33.96 -20.71 17.24
C THR A 22 32.87 -19.69 17.55
N ARG A 23 33.10 -18.89 18.57
CA ARG A 23 32.25 -17.79 18.96
C ARG A 23 33.08 -16.51 18.89
N SER A 24 32.58 -15.52 18.17
CA SER A 24 33.24 -14.22 18.02
C SER A 24 32.37 -13.15 18.67
N TYR A 25 32.95 -12.39 19.59
CA TYR A 25 32.35 -11.21 20.18
C TYR A 25 33.03 -9.98 19.65
N GLY A 26 32.28 -8.93 19.34
CA GLY A 26 32.93 -7.76 18.79
C GLY A 26 32.04 -6.56 18.62
N THR A 27 32.64 -5.56 17.98
CA THR A 27 31.94 -4.38 17.48
C THR A 27 32.01 -4.32 15.97
N ALA A 28 30.90 -3.95 15.34
CA ALA A 28 30.83 -3.56 13.94
C ALA A 28 30.57 -2.04 13.90
N VAL A 29 31.37 -1.33 13.12
CA VAL A 29 31.25 0.12 12.93
C VAL A 29 31.04 0.41 11.45
N PHE A 30 29.99 1.17 11.14
CA PHE A 30 29.63 1.57 9.77
C PHE A 30 28.70 2.79 9.79
N GLY A 31 28.36 3.31 8.61
CA GLY A 31 27.52 4.49 8.44
C GLY A 31 28.31 5.79 8.44
N GLY A 32 27.60 6.91 8.52
CA GLY A 32 28.13 8.26 8.38
C GLY A 32 27.31 9.09 7.39
N ALA A 33 27.39 10.41 7.48
CA ALA A 33 26.53 11.32 6.73
C ALA A 33 26.68 11.26 5.19
N ALA A 34 27.67 10.53 4.67
CA ALA A 34 27.89 10.35 3.23
C ALA A 34 27.37 9.01 2.70
N LEU A 35 26.98 8.09 3.59
CA LEU A 35 26.65 6.71 3.28
C LEU A 35 25.19 6.41 3.61
N THR A 36 24.55 5.64 2.75
CA THR A 36 23.14 5.28 2.89
C THR A 36 22.95 3.78 3.08
N TYR A 37 21.86 3.40 3.73
CA TYR A 37 21.43 2.02 3.84
C TYR A 37 21.20 1.42 2.45
N PRO A 38 21.85 0.30 2.12
CA PRO A 38 21.69 -0.37 0.84
C PRO A 38 20.44 -1.24 0.84
N PHE A 39 19.87 -1.45 -0.35
CA PHE A 39 18.79 -2.40 -0.53
C PHE A 39 19.21 -3.81 -0.08
N GLY A 40 18.39 -4.43 0.77
CA GLY A 40 18.63 -5.79 1.27
C GLY A 40 19.58 -5.87 2.47
N GLY A 41 19.98 -4.74 3.06
CA GLY A 41 20.77 -4.70 4.29
C GLY A 41 22.26 -4.45 4.09
N VAL A 42 22.91 -4.01 5.16
CA VAL A 42 24.33 -3.65 5.19
C VAL A 42 25.17 -4.90 4.89
N PRO A 43 25.92 -4.95 3.77
CA PRO A 43 26.77 -6.09 3.44
C PRO A 43 27.87 -6.25 4.47
N LEU A 44 28.04 -7.46 4.99
CA LEU A 44 29.09 -7.72 5.98
C LEU A 44 30.42 -8.07 5.30
N PRO A 45 31.57 -7.82 5.97
CA PRO A 45 32.87 -8.25 5.48
C PRO A 45 32.93 -9.78 5.32
N ALA A 46 33.76 -10.27 4.41
CA ALA A 46 33.88 -11.72 4.17
C ALA A 46 34.03 -12.54 5.46
N ILE A 47 33.41 -13.72 5.50
CA ILE A 47 33.31 -14.64 6.66
C ILE A 47 34.65 -14.81 7.43
N GLY A 48 35.78 -14.87 6.71
CA GLY A 48 37.11 -14.97 7.31
C GLY A 48 37.50 -13.80 8.23
N LYS A 49 36.94 -12.60 7.99
CA LYS A 49 37.12 -11.43 8.85
C LYS A 49 36.48 -11.63 10.22
N PHE A 50 35.37 -12.37 10.30
CA PHE A 50 34.74 -12.78 11.56
C PHE A 50 35.49 -13.90 12.29
N GLY A 51 36.47 -14.53 11.64
CA GLY A 51 37.26 -15.62 12.21
C GLY A 51 36.75 -17.02 11.95
N PHE A 52 35.75 -17.15 11.08
CA PHE A 52 35.20 -18.42 10.65
C PHE A 52 35.81 -18.85 9.33
N SER A 53 35.81 -20.15 9.08
CA SER A 53 36.45 -20.74 7.90
C SER A 53 35.44 -21.23 6.86
N LYS A 54 34.20 -21.49 7.27
CA LYS A 54 33.16 -22.07 6.42
C LYS A 54 31.90 -21.24 6.37
N GLU A 55 31.31 -20.93 7.53
CA GLU A 55 30.02 -20.26 7.60
C GLU A 55 29.85 -19.47 8.89
N ILE A 56 29.01 -18.45 8.82
CA ILE A 56 28.37 -17.83 9.98
C ILE A 56 26.96 -18.41 10.08
N GLU A 57 26.67 -19.06 11.19
CA GLU A 57 25.36 -19.62 11.48
C GLU A 57 24.38 -18.53 11.89
N ASP A 58 24.80 -17.63 12.78
CA ASP A 58 23.98 -16.53 13.28
C ASP A 58 24.84 -15.34 13.73
N ILE A 59 24.26 -14.14 13.69
CA ILE A 59 24.80 -12.93 14.33
C ILE A 59 23.69 -12.30 15.16
N LYS A 60 23.89 -12.30 16.47
CA LYS A 60 23.03 -11.62 17.43
C LYS A 60 23.62 -10.26 17.77
N VAL A 61 22.89 -9.19 17.48
CA VAL A 61 23.23 -7.85 17.97
C VAL A 61 22.83 -7.76 19.44
N LEU A 62 23.79 -7.42 20.29
CA LEU A 62 23.66 -7.36 21.75
C LEU A 62 23.32 -5.95 22.24
N ASP A 63 23.81 -4.93 21.53
CA ASP A 63 23.64 -3.54 21.88
C ASP A 63 23.63 -2.69 20.60
N ASP A 64 22.74 -1.72 20.56
CA ASP A 64 22.55 -0.78 19.47
C ASP A 64 22.16 0.59 20.03
N THR A 65 22.91 1.62 19.64
CA THR A 65 22.62 3.01 19.98
C THR A 65 21.70 3.70 18.97
N SER A 66 21.38 3.05 17.85
CA SER A 66 20.64 3.65 16.73
C SER A 66 19.13 3.49 16.80
N GLY A 67 18.62 2.67 17.73
CA GLY A 67 17.19 2.44 17.92
C GLY A 67 16.58 1.50 16.88
N PHE A 68 17.41 0.79 16.11
CA PHE A 68 16.97 -0.20 15.15
C PHE A 68 16.99 -1.60 15.77
N THR A 69 16.08 -2.46 15.31
CA THR A 69 16.24 -3.89 15.53
C THR A 69 17.05 -4.45 14.38
N TRP A 70 18.24 -4.98 14.66
CA TRP A 70 19.10 -5.56 13.64
C TRP A 70 18.91 -7.08 13.54
N ARG A 71 18.83 -7.61 12.31
CA ARG A 71 18.74 -9.05 12.06
C ARG A 71 19.71 -9.46 10.97
N TYR A 72 20.38 -10.58 11.18
CA TYR A 72 21.29 -11.16 10.19
C TYR A 72 20.51 -11.95 9.15
N ASN A 73 20.81 -11.69 7.87
CA ASN A 73 20.35 -12.47 6.75
C ASN A 73 21.49 -13.38 6.28
N LYS A 74 21.35 -14.69 6.52
CA LYS A 74 22.38 -15.68 6.19
C LYS A 74 22.59 -15.84 4.69
N ASP A 75 21.52 -15.74 3.90
CA ASP A 75 21.55 -16.05 2.47
C ASP A 75 22.35 -14.99 1.70
N ASP A 76 22.17 -13.72 2.07
CA ASP A 76 22.84 -12.59 1.41
C ASP A 76 24.06 -12.07 2.18
N HIS A 77 24.35 -12.65 3.34
CA HIS A 77 25.40 -12.20 4.25
C HIS A 77 25.30 -10.70 4.60
N THR A 78 24.09 -10.25 4.90
CA THR A 78 23.80 -8.85 5.23
C THR A 78 23.24 -8.70 6.64
N LEU A 79 23.37 -7.49 7.20
CA LEU A 79 22.70 -7.09 8.42
C LEU A 79 21.59 -6.10 8.09
N LYS A 80 20.34 -6.50 8.36
CA LYS A 80 19.14 -5.72 8.06
C LYS A 80 18.69 -4.93 9.27
N ALA A 81 18.38 -3.65 9.08
CA ALA A 81 17.83 -2.79 10.13
C ALA A 81 16.31 -2.71 9.99
N PHE A 82 15.62 -2.83 11.13
CA PHE A 82 14.16 -2.77 11.20
C PHE A 82 13.71 -1.69 12.18
N VAL A 83 12.62 -1.01 11.82
CA VAL A 83 11.90 -0.05 12.65
C VAL A 83 10.47 -0.52 12.88
N SER A 84 9.90 -0.12 14.02
CA SER A 84 8.45 -0.20 14.19
C SER A 84 7.78 0.76 13.21
N ALA A 85 6.70 0.29 12.57
CA ALA A 85 5.87 1.10 11.70
C ALA A 85 4.41 0.98 12.16
N PRO A 86 3.61 2.06 12.02
CA PRO A 86 2.20 1.98 12.31
C PRO A 86 1.51 1.07 11.28
N PRO A 87 0.40 0.38 11.63
CA PRO A 87 -0.35 -0.41 10.65
C PRO A 87 -0.92 0.47 9.53
N ILE A 88 -1.28 1.70 9.87
CA ILE A 88 -1.90 2.67 8.96
C ILE A 88 -1.18 4.00 9.11
N VAL A 89 -0.88 4.65 7.99
CA VAL A 89 -0.39 6.02 7.94
C VAL A 89 -1.52 6.89 7.40
N PHE A 90 -2.06 7.73 8.28
CA PHE A 90 -3.06 8.71 7.92
C PHE A 90 -2.38 9.97 7.41
N GLU A 91 -2.64 10.30 6.15
CA GLU A 91 -2.20 11.54 5.49
C GLU A 91 -0.71 11.85 5.67
N GLU A 92 0.13 11.10 4.97
CA GLU A 92 1.53 11.48 4.75
C GLU A 92 1.62 12.54 3.65
N VAL A 93 2.38 13.61 3.92
CA VAL A 93 2.79 14.56 2.88
C VAL A 93 4.11 14.09 2.30
N ILE A 94 4.14 13.83 1.00
CA ILE A 94 5.34 13.44 0.26
C ILE A 94 5.65 14.49 -0.79
N ASP A 95 6.94 14.80 -0.92
CA ASP A 95 7.45 15.65 -1.98
C ASP A 95 7.69 14.80 -3.22
N CYS A 96 7.24 15.31 -4.36
CA CYS A 96 7.49 14.68 -5.64
C CYS A 96 8.77 15.27 -6.26
N ASP A 97 9.69 14.39 -6.66
CA ASP A 97 10.90 14.75 -7.41
C ASP A 97 10.85 14.07 -8.78
N ALA A 98 10.98 14.87 -9.84
CA ALA A 98 10.88 14.42 -11.23
C ALA A 98 9.67 13.49 -11.50
N ASP A 99 8.48 13.91 -11.05
CA ASP A 99 7.21 13.18 -11.18
C ASP A 99 7.19 11.81 -10.48
N VAL A 100 8.12 11.56 -9.56
CA VAL A 100 8.19 10.35 -8.73
C VAL A 100 8.15 10.73 -7.25
N ALA A 101 7.43 9.95 -6.46
CA ALA A 101 7.43 10.06 -5.01
C ALA A 101 7.47 8.67 -4.36
N TYR A 102 7.86 8.62 -3.09
CA TYR A 102 7.93 7.39 -2.31
C TYR A 102 7.27 7.58 -0.94
N THR A 103 6.49 6.59 -0.51
CA THR A 103 5.90 6.57 0.84
C THR A 103 6.97 6.38 1.90
N LYS A 104 6.85 6.97 3.09
CA LYS A 104 7.82 6.79 4.19
C LYS A 104 8.02 5.33 4.57
N TYR A 105 6.94 4.57 4.66
CA TYR A 105 6.98 3.14 4.94
C TYR A 105 6.58 2.31 3.71
N PRO A 106 7.07 1.07 3.58
CA PRO A 106 6.53 0.10 2.62
C PRO A 106 5.01 0.00 2.77
N ALA A 107 4.28 0.28 1.69
CA ALA A 107 2.82 0.23 1.68
C ALA A 107 2.33 -1.15 1.24
N ALA A 108 1.22 -1.59 1.83
CA ALA A 108 0.46 -2.76 1.42
C ALA A 108 -0.84 -2.38 0.69
N TYR A 109 -1.41 -1.19 0.95
CA TYR A 109 -2.62 -0.72 0.30
C TYR A 109 -2.70 0.81 0.33
N ILE A 110 -2.97 1.45 -0.79
CA ILE A 110 -3.24 2.89 -0.88
C ILE A 110 -4.74 3.13 -0.81
N MET A 111 -5.19 3.88 0.20
CA MET A 111 -6.59 4.27 0.33
C MET A 111 -6.93 5.47 -0.55
N TYR A 112 -6.06 6.49 -0.61
CA TYR A 112 -6.20 7.60 -1.55
C TYR A 112 -4.86 8.32 -1.78
N VAL A 113 -4.79 9.02 -2.90
CA VAL A 113 -3.72 9.98 -3.23
C VAL A 113 -4.38 11.27 -3.69
N ALA A 114 -3.87 12.42 -3.22
CA ALA A 114 -4.39 13.73 -3.60
C ALA A 114 -3.28 14.77 -3.69
N SER A 115 -3.45 15.77 -4.56
CA SER A 115 -2.60 16.98 -4.60
C SER A 115 -3.47 18.21 -4.30
N ALA A 116 -3.15 18.93 -3.22
CA ALA A 116 -3.92 20.06 -2.70
C ALA A 116 -5.43 19.74 -2.49
N ASN A 117 -6.28 19.98 -3.49
CA ASN A 117 -7.73 19.75 -3.47
C ASN A 117 -8.21 18.76 -4.57
N ALA A 118 -7.30 18.15 -5.31
CA ALA A 118 -7.62 17.20 -6.38
C ALA A 118 -7.26 15.77 -5.96
N ALA A 119 -8.20 14.85 -6.05
CA ALA A 119 -7.94 13.43 -5.90
C ALA A 119 -7.30 12.86 -7.18
N HIS A 120 -6.34 11.97 -7.01
CA HIS A 120 -5.74 11.21 -8.10
C HIS A 120 -6.37 9.81 -8.15
N LYS A 121 -6.72 9.35 -9.34
CA LYS A 121 -7.11 7.96 -9.53
C LYS A 121 -5.87 7.07 -9.51
N VAL A 122 -5.87 6.06 -8.65
CA VAL A 122 -4.77 5.10 -8.57
C VAL A 122 -4.87 4.12 -9.75
N VAL A 123 -3.77 3.95 -10.48
CA VAL A 123 -3.62 2.97 -11.55
C VAL A 123 -2.48 1.99 -11.25
N SER A 124 -2.42 0.88 -12.00
CA SER A 124 -1.34 -0.09 -11.90
C SER A 124 0.05 0.56 -12.04
N GLY A 125 0.99 0.14 -11.20
CA GLY A 125 2.40 0.58 -11.27
C GLY A 125 3.15 0.12 -12.52
N LEU A 126 2.54 -0.71 -13.36
CA LEU A 126 3.07 -1.17 -14.64
C LEU A 126 2.75 -0.22 -15.81
N LEU A 127 1.86 0.75 -15.59
CA LEU A 127 1.36 1.64 -16.62
C LEU A 127 1.92 3.06 -16.47
N THR A 128 1.88 3.81 -17.57
CA THR A 128 2.17 5.25 -17.54
C THR A 128 0.88 6.01 -17.23
N PRO A 129 0.80 6.78 -16.14
CA PRO A 129 -0.42 7.48 -15.75
C PRO A 129 -0.72 8.64 -16.72
N ALA A 130 -2.01 8.88 -16.96
CA ALA A 130 -2.51 10.09 -17.62
C ALA A 130 -2.91 11.16 -16.60
N THR A 131 -3.22 12.38 -17.05
CA THR A 131 -3.67 13.49 -16.18
C THR A 131 -4.75 13.08 -15.19
N GLY A 132 -4.56 13.46 -13.92
CA GLY A 132 -5.44 13.10 -12.79
C GLY A 132 -5.29 11.65 -12.31
N GLN A 133 -4.25 10.94 -12.75
CA GLN A 133 -3.95 9.58 -12.32
C GLN A 133 -2.58 9.50 -11.64
N VAL A 134 -2.38 8.46 -10.84
CA VAL A 134 -1.10 8.11 -10.22
C VAL A 134 -0.85 6.62 -10.36
N ALA A 135 0.27 6.24 -10.95
CA ALA A 135 0.67 4.83 -11.03
C ALA A 135 1.36 4.43 -9.73
N VAL A 136 0.87 3.38 -9.08
CA VAL A 136 1.35 2.93 -7.78
C VAL A 136 1.97 1.55 -7.89
N LYS A 137 3.25 1.44 -7.53
CA LYS A 137 3.93 0.14 -7.32
C LYS A 137 4.12 -0.12 -5.83
N LEU A 138 3.51 -1.19 -5.32
CA LEU A 138 3.55 -1.62 -3.92
C LEU A 138 4.69 -2.59 -3.62
N TYR A 139 5.25 -3.24 -4.65
CA TYR A 139 6.36 -4.19 -4.53
C TYR A 139 6.03 -5.43 -3.68
N ALA A 140 4.87 -6.03 -3.91
CA ALA A 140 4.43 -7.24 -3.21
C ALA A 140 5.43 -8.40 -3.31
N SER A 141 6.15 -8.51 -4.44
CA SER A 141 7.18 -9.54 -4.67
C SER A 141 8.55 -9.23 -4.06
N THR A 142 8.77 -8.00 -3.60
CA THR A 142 10.03 -7.56 -2.97
C THR A 142 9.71 -6.80 -1.68
N PRO A 143 9.32 -7.52 -0.60
CA PRO A 143 8.88 -6.93 0.67
C PRO A 143 9.91 -5.96 1.25
N GLY A 144 9.43 -4.92 1.92
CA GLY A 144 10.28 -3.90 2.54
C GLY A 144 10.67 -2.75 1.60
N GLN A 145 10.32 -2.81 0.31
CA GLN A 145 10.51 -1.68 -0.60
C GLN A 145 9.39 -0.64 -0.42
N ARG A 146 9.76 0.64 -0.36
CA ARG A 146 8.80 1.75 -0.32
C ARG A 146 7.94 1.75 -1.59
N ALA A 147 6.65 2.03 -1.42
CA ALA A 147 5.78 2.14 -2.58
C ALA A 147 6.23 3.34 -3.44
N LYS A 148 6.25 3.13 -4.75
CA LYS A 148 6.60 4.16 -5.73
C LYS A 148 5.30 4.72 -6.31
N LEU A 149 5.15 6.03 -6.20
CA LEU A 149 4.09 6.79 -6.86
C LEU A 149 4.72 7.49 -8.06
N THR A 150 4.17 7.26 -9.25
CA THR A 150 4.61 7.93 -10.49
C THR A 150 3.45 8.78 -10.98
N PHE A 151 3.74 10.04 -11.31
CA PHE A 151 2.78 11.03 -11.77
C PHE A 151 3.00 11.32 -13.27
N PRO A 152 1.97 11.80 -13.98
CA PRO A 152 2.13 12.44 -15.28
C PRO A 152 3.02 13.66 -15.16
N SER A 153 3.71 14.01 -16.26
CA SER A 153 4.66 15.11 -16.22
C SER A 153 4.01 16.44 -15.85
N GLY A 154 4.54 17.09 -14.81
CA GLY A 154 4.05 18.38 -14.34
C GLY A 154 2.86 18.29 -13.36
N GLU A 155 2.40 17.08 -13.01
CA GLU A 155 1.36 16.86 -12.00
C GLU A 155 1.89 16.38 -10.66
N GLY A 156 3.18 16.05 -10.58
CA GLY A 156 3.89 15.91 -9.32
C GLY A 156 3.90 17.25 -8.57
N ALA A 157 2.90 17.47 -7.72
CA ALA A 157 2.87 18.65 -6.87
C ALA A 157 4.03 18.59 -5.86
N ALA A 158 4.53 19.76 -5.45
CA ALA A 158 5.47 19.87 -4.33
C ALA A 158 4.87 19.41 -2.98
N SER A 159 3.60 19.00 -2.95
CA SER A 159 2.96 18.38 -1.78
C SER A 159 1.85 17.43 -2.25
N THR A 160 2.16 16.14 -2.27
CA THR A 160 1.20 15.06 -2.47
C THR A 160 0.81 14.48 -1.13
N TYR A 161 -0.47 14.22 -0.93
CA TYR A 161 -1.04 13.64 0.28
C TYR A 161 -1.44 12.20 -0.01
N VAL A 162 -0.99 11.26 0.81
CA VAL A 162 -1.29 9.84 0.66
C VAL A 162 -1.73 9.24 2.00
N THR A 163 -2.77 8.42 1.97
CA THR A 163 -3.19 7.60 3.12
C THR A 163 -3.11 6.14 2.73
N TYR A 164 -2.45 5.33 3.56
CA TYR A 164 -2.14 3.96 3.19
C TYR A 164 -1.98 3.04 4.40
N VAL A 165 -2.20 1.75 4.16
CA VAL A 165 -1.86 0.65 5.07
C VAL A 165 -0.41 0.25 4.82
N THR A 166 0.38 0.09 5.88
CA THR A 166 1.78 -0.33 5.75
C THR A 166 1.89 -1.85 5.67
N GLN A 167 3.03 -2.35 5.20
CA GLN A 167 3.34 -3.78 5.26
C GLN A 167 3.50 -4.30 6.71
N ALA A 168 3.48 -3.42 7.73
CA ALA A 168 3.56 -3.83 9.13
C ALA A 168 2.30 -4.57 9.58
N TRP A 169 1.16 -4.26 8.96
CA TRP A 169 -0.05 -5.06 9.11
C TRP A 169 0.08 -6.32 8.26
N LYS A 170 0.67 -7.35 8.86
CA LYS A 170 1.01 -8.61 8.17
C LYS A 170 -0.18 -9.26 7.46
N GLU A 171 -1.35 -9.26 8.09
CA GLU A 171 -2.55 -9.88 7.49
C GLU A 171 -2.97 -9.18 6.19
N VAL A 172 -2.88 -7.85 6.10
CA VAL A 172 -3.15 -7.12 4.85
C VAL A 172 -2.09 -7.44 3.82
N PHE A 173 -0.81 -7.42 4.20
CA PHE A 173 0.29 -7.68 3.27
C PHE A 173 0.29 -9.11 2.71
N ASP A 174 0.06 -10.12 3.55
CA ASP A 174 -0.02 -11.52 3.12
C ASP A 174 -1.19 -11.78 2.16
N ASN A 175 -2.24 -10.95 2.26
CA ASN A 175 -3.42 -11.03 1.42
C ASN A 175 -3.41 -10.05 0.24
N LEU A 176 -2.36 -9.25 0.06
CA LEU A 176 -2.21 -8.37 -1.10
C LEU A 176 -2.08 -9.19 -2.39
N VAL A 177 -2.83 -8.79 -3.40
CA VAL A 177 -2.63 -9.18 -4.80
C VAL A 177 -2.36 -7.89 -5.57
N GLU A 178 -1.15 -7.77 -6.10
CA GLU A 178 -0.72 -6.61 -6.87
C GLU A 178 -0.73 -6.95 -8.36
N ASP A 179 -1.37 -6.09 -9.16
CA ASP A 179 -1.41 -6.16 -10.62
C ASP A 179 -1.91 -7.53 -11.18
N GLU A 180 -2.97 -8.11 -10.60
CA GLU A 180 -3.64 -9.26 -11.22
C GLU A 180 -4.12 -8.89 -12.62
N THR A 181 -3.69 -9.67 -13.59
CA THR A 181 -3.98 -9.43 -15.00
C THR A 181 -5.18 -10.29 -15.42
N LEU A 182 -6.27 -9.66 -15.81
CA LEU A 182 -7.42 -10.34 -16.39
C LEU A 182 -7.28 -10.30 -17.91
N ALA A 183 -6.93 -11.45 -18.49
CA ALA A 183 -6.91 -11.62 -19.94
C ALA A 183 -8.35 -11.86 -20.42
N VAL A 184 -8.81 -11.06 -21.38
CA VAL A 184 -10.17 -11.19 -21.90
C VAL A 184 -10.16 -11.89 -23.25
N ALA A 185 -11.06 -12.85 -23.42
CA ALA A 185 -11.14 -13.63 -24.64
C ALA A 185 -12.03 -13.00 -25.71
N ASN A 186 -13.06 -12.20 -25.37
CA ASN A 186 -13.88 -11.38 -26.27
C ASN A 186 -14.75 -10.40 -25.45
N PHE A 187 -14.67 -9.09 -25.71
CA PHE A 187 -15.69 -8.12 -25.26
C PHE A 187 -16.86 -8.07 -26.23
N THR A 188 -18.06 -7.88 -25.70
CA THR A 188 -19.22 -7.53 -26.53
C THR A 188 -19.41 -6.02 -26.49
N ALA A 189 -19.03 -5.36 -27.58
CA ALA A 189 -19.12 -3.91 -27.72
C ALA A 189 -20.52 -3.37 -27.31
N GLY A 190 -20.52 -2.35 -26.46
CA GLY A 190 -21.71 -1.68 -25.96
C GLY A 190 -22.45 -2.43 -24.85
N THR A 191 -21.97 -3.57 -24.36
CA THR A 191 -22.59 -4.30 -23.24
C THR A 191 -21.60 -4.56 -22.09
N PRO A 192 -22.06 -4.51 -20.82
CA PRO A 192 -21.21 -4.89 -19.70
C PRO A 192 -20.83 -6.38 -19.74
N ASP A 193 -19.55 -6.65 -19.71
CA ASP A 193 -18.96 -7.98 -19.56
C ASP A 193 -18.53 -8.20 -18.11
N LYS A 194 -18.61 -9.46 -17.67
CA LYS A 194 -18.32 -9.86 -16.28
C LYS A 194 -17.04 -10.66 -16.17
N PHE A 195 -16.23 -10.32 -15.17
CA PHE A 195 -14.96 -10.96 -14.87
C PHE A 195 -14.88 -11.34 -13.40
N ASN A 196 -14.24 -12.47 -13.12
CA ASN A 196 -14.02 -12.90 -11.75
C ASN A 196 -12.55 -12.68 -11.42
N LEU A 197 -12.29 -12.07 -10.26
CA LEU A 197 -10.96 -12.13 -9.67
C LEU A 197 -10.65 -13.57 -9.26
N ALA A 198 -9.37 -13.91 -9.15
CA ALA A 198 -8.95 -15.22 -8.65
C ALA A 198 -9.40 -15.49 -7.20
N ASN A 199 -9.75 -14.45 -6.44
CA ASN A 199 -10.14 -14.55 -5.03
C ASN A 199 -11.26 -13.55 -4.70
N MET A 200 -11.98 -13.80 -3.62
CA MET A 200 -12.85 -12.79 -3.01
C MET A 200 -11.98 -11.64 -2.47
N ALA A 201 -12.28 -10.41 -2.87
CA ALA A 201 -11.63 -9.21 -2.37
C ALA A 201 -12.38 -8.65 -1.15
N CYS A 202 -11.66 -8.01 -0.23
CA CYS A 202 -12.23 -7.21 0.86
C CYS A 202 -11.86 -5.72 0.77
N ALA A 203 -11.00 -5.36 -0.18
CA ALA A 203 -10.69 -3.98 -0.57
C ALA A 203 -10.06 -4.00 -1.96
N ILE A 204 -10.38 -3.03 -2.82
CA ILE A 204 -9.83 -2.94 -4.18
C ILE A 204 -9.16 -1.58 -4.33
N GLN A 205 -7.86 -1.55 -4.60
CA GLN A 205 -7.08 -0.32 -4.73
C GLN A 205 -7.21 0.29 -6.12
N ASN A 206 -7.26 -0.54 -7.15
CA ASN A 206 -7.45 -0.09 -8.53
C ASN A 206 -8.08 -1.20 -9.37
N VAL A 207 -8.87 -0.78 -10.35
CA VAL A 207 -9.17 -1.53 -11.57
C VAL A 207 -8.77 -0.58 -12.69
N THR A 208 -7.76 -0.98 -13.46
CA THR A 208 -7.22 -0.17 -14.54
C THR A 208 -7.36 -0.92 -15.84
N TRP A 209 -7.98 -0.30 -16.82
CA TRP A 209 -7.99 -0.79 -18.18
C TRP A 209 -6.85 -0.12 -18.97
N ASN A 210 -6.04 -0.91 -19.66
CA ASN A 210 -5.11 -0.45 -20.68
C ASN A 210 -5.69 -0.78 -22.06
N ASP A 211 -6.15 0.24 -22.78
CA ASP A 211 -6.79 0.15 -24.10
C ASP A 211 -5.79 0.54 -25.17
N ALA A 212 -5.01 -0.43 -25.64
CA ALA A 212 -3.91 -0.25 -26.58
C ALA A 212 -2.96 0.91 -26.22
N GLY A 213 -2.67 1.09 -24.92
CA GLY A 213 -1.84 2.18 -24.39
C GLY A 213 -2.64 3.35 -23.79
N THR A 214 -3.95 3.40 -23.99
CA THR A 214 -4.85 4.36 -23.36
C THR A 214 -5.29 3.86 -21.99
N VAL A 215 -4.78 4.49 -20.93
CA VAL A 215 -5.05 4.08 -19.55
C VAL A 215 -6.35 4.67 -19.03
N LYS A 216 -7.35 3.81 -18.77
CA LYS A 216 -8.62 4.19 -18.15
C LYS A 216 -8.61 3.73 -16.69
N ALA A 217 -8.61 4.70 -15.77
CA ALA A 217 -8.71 4.44 -14.35
C ALA A 217 -10.20 4.39 -13.94
N CYS A 218 -10.69 3.19 -13.59
CA CYS A 218 -12.11 2.97 -13.39
C CYS A 218 -12.61 3.55 -12.06
N THR A 219 -13.82 4.10 -12.08
CA THR A 219 -14.58 4.50 -10.88
C THR A 219 -15.46 3.34 -10.41
N PRO A 220 -15.56 3.05 -9.10
CA PRO A 220 -16.45 2.01 -8.60
C PRO A 220 -17.92 2.39 -8.71
N LEU A 221 -18.73 1.39 -9.05
CA LEU A 221 -20.17 1.36 -8.91
C LEU A 221 -20.59 0.08 -8.18
N VAL A 222 -21.82 0.09 -7.65
CA VAL A 222 -22.45 -1.11 -7.10
C VAL A 222 -22.68 -2.19 -8.15
N ALA A 223 -22.71 -3.44 -7.73
CA ALA A 223 -22.88 -4.62 -8.59
C ALA A 223 -24.06 -4.55 -9.58
N ALA A 224 -25.15 -3.88 -9.21
CA ALA A 224 -26.37 -3.79 -10.02
C ALA A 224 -26.34 -2.64 -11.06
N ALA A 225 -25.31 -1.80 -11.07
CA ALA A 225 -25.21 -0.68 -11.99
C ALA A 225 -24.77 -1.14 -13.39
N ASP A 226 -25.13 -0.34 -14.41
CA ASP A 226 -24.64 -0.49 -15.78
C ASP A 226 -23.43 0.46 -15.97
N PRO A 227 -22.18 -0.05 -15.93
CA PRO A 227 -21.00 0.80 -15.97
C PRO A 227 -20.81 1.48 -17.34
N ALA A 228 -20.34 2.72 -17.33
CA ALA A 228 -19.74 3.34 -18.50
C ALA A 228 -18.29 2.85 -18.72
N THR A 229 -17.66 3.31 -19.81
CA THR A 229 -16.29 2.90 -20.23
C THR A 229 -15.16 3.30 -19.27
N THR A 230 -15.44 4.14 -18.27
CA THR A 230 -14.48 4.52 -17.22
C THR A 230 -14.97 4.13 -15.83
N GLU A 231 -15.89 3.17 -15.75
CA GLU A 231 -16.52 2.71 -14.53
C GLU A 231 -16.46 1.19 -14.43
N VAL A 232 -16.60 0.67 -13.22
CA VAL A 232 -16.65 -0.77 -12.97
C VAL A 232 -17.67 -1.06 -11.88
N ALA A 233 -18.62 -1.93 -12.19
CA ALA A 233 -19.54 -2.47 -11.20
C ALA A 233 -18.82 -3.55 -10.39
N VAL A 234 -18.80 -3.44 -9.06
CA VAL A 234 -18.10 -4.37 -8.17
C VAL A 234 -19.12 -5.16 -7.36
N ASP A 235 -19.01 -6.49 -7.41
CA ASP A 235 -19.83 -7.42 -6.66
C ASP A 235 -19.01 -8.22 -5.64
N PHE A 236 -19.20 -7.89 -4.36
CA PHE A 236 -18.61 -8.59 -3.22
C PHE A 236 -19.52 -9.70 -2.66
N VAL A 237 -20.75 -9.88 -3.15
CA VAL A 237 -21.74 -10.81 -2.58
C VAL A 237 -21.36 -12.27 -2.82
N ASN A 238 -20.66 -12.54 -3.93
CA ASN A 238 -20.20 -13.89 -4.22
C ASN A 238 -19.10 -14.32 -3.21
N THR A 239 -19.36 -15.44 -2.53
CA THR A 239 -18.51 -15.96 -1.45
C THR A 239 -17.23 -16.65 -1.94
N THR A 240 -17.08 -16.85 -3.25
CA THR A 240 -15.92 -17.52 -3.85
C THR A 240 -14.95 -16.51 -4.46
N TYR A 241 -15.46 -15.53 -5.19
CA TYR A 241 -14.68 -14.52 -5.90
C TYR A 241 -15.44 -13.21 -5.98
N THR A 242 -14.71 -12.11 -6.12
CA THR A 242 -15.33 -10.82 -6.46
C THR A 242 -15.55 -10.76 -7.97
N THR A 243 -16.75 -10.34 -8.37
CA THR A 243 -17.09 -10.16 -9.79
C THR A 243 -16.99 -8.67 -10.16
N LEU A 244 -16.37 -8.37 -11.30
CA LEU A 244 -16.26 -7.04 -11.88
C LEU A 244 -17.10 -6.99 -13.16
N GLY A 245 -17.96 -5.98 -13.29
CA GLY A 245 -18.66 -5.64 -14.53
C GLY A 245 -18.00 -4.44 -15.18
N VAL A 246 -17.54 -4.56 -16.43
CA VAL A 246 -16.93 -3.47 -17.20
C VAL A 246 -17.57 -3.39 -18.58
N ARG A 247 -17.69 -2.19 -19.15
CA ARG A 247 -18.23 -1.97 -20.50
C ARG A 247 -17.14 -1.39 -21.39
N GLU A 248 -17.07 -1.86 -22.62
CA GLU A 248 -16.34 -1.17 -23.68
C GLU A 248 -17.19 -0.98 -24.94
N GLU A 249 -16.88 0.06 -25.68
CA GLU A 249 -17.55 0.38 -26.96
C GLU A 249 -16.81 -0.20 -28.17
N ASP A 250 -15.57 -0.65 -27.99
CA ASP A 250 -14.81 -1.34 -29.04
C ASP A 250 -14.90 -2.86 -28.89
N ALA A 251 -14.88 -3.57 -30.02
CA ALA A 251 -14.72 -5.01 -30.02
C ALA A 251 -13.25 -5.32 -29.78
N TRP A 252 -12.95 -6.16 -28.77
CA TRP A 252 -11.58 -6.54 -28.42
C TRP A 252 -10.74 -6.92 -29.65
N ASP A 253 -9.68 -6.16 -29.92
CA ASP A 253 -8.81 -6.42 -31.08
C ASP A 253 -7.75 -7.47 -30.71
N VAL A 254 -8.10 -8.74 -30.93
CA VAL A 254 -7.17 -9.88 -30.76
C VAL A 254 -5.92 -9.76 -31.67
N THR A 255 -5.91 -8.87 -32.66
CA THR A 255 -4.91 -8.84 -33.73
C THR A 255 -3.62 -8.10 -33.36
N ILE A 256 -3.56 -7.40 -32.23
CA ILE A 256 -2.34 -6.71 -31.82
C ILE A 256 -1.48 -7.64 -30.95
N ALA A 257 -0.44 -8.22 -31.56
CA ALA A 257 0.56 -9.08 -30.93
C ALA A 257 1.46 -8.37 -29.88
N SER A 258 1.05 -7.21 -29.37
CA SER A 258 1.78 -6.36 -28.45
C SER A 258 0.86 -5.72 -27.41
N GLY A 259 0.45 -6.46 -26.38
CA GLY A 259 -0.16 -5.88 -25.16
C GLY A 259 -1.44 -5.05 -25.38
N ALA A 260 -2.29 -5.50 -26.31
CA ALA A 260 -3.34 -4.71 -26.94
C ALA A 260 -4.46 -4.23 -26.02
N ASP A 261 -4.93 -5.06 -25.11
CA ASP A 261 -5.94 -4.68 -24.14
C ASP A 261 -5.71 -5.49 -22.88
N THR A 262 -5.75 -4.86 -21.71
CA THR A 262 -5.50 -5.57 -20.45
C THR A 262 -6.14 -4.87 -19.28
N ILE A 263 -6.81 -5.63 -18.41
CA ILE A 263 -7.28 -5.12 -17.12
C ILE A 263 -6.30 -5.55 -16.03
N TYR A 264 -5.82 -4.57 -15.27
CA TYR A 264 -5.00 -4.75 -14.08
C TYR A 264 -5.82 -4.45 -12.84
N VAL A 265 -5.77 -5.34 -11.86
CA VAL A 265 -6.48 -5.18 -10.59
C VAL A 265 -5.51 -5.37 -9.42
N THR A 266 -5.48 -4.40 -8.52
CA THR A 266 -4.77 -4.52 -7.24
C THR A 266 -5.78 -4.52 -6.10
N TYR A 267 -5.72 -5.51 -5.23
CA TYR A 267 -6.72 -5.71 -4.19
C TYR A 267 -6.20 -6.51 -2.99
N ILE A 268 -6.93 -6.45 -1.88
CA ILE A 268 -6.69 -7.30 -0.70
C ILE A 268 -7.68 -8.46 -0.74
N LYS A 269 -7.15 -9.68 -0.72
CA LYS A 269 -7.94 -10.92 -0.60
C LYS A 269 -8.63 -10.95 0.75
N LYS A 270 -9.88 -11.37 0.77
CA LYS A 270 -10.57 -11.73 2.01
C LYS A 270 -10.01 -13.08 2.48
N PRO A 271 -9.30 -13.15 3.62
CA PRO A 271 -8.84 -14.42 4.15
C PRO A 271 -10.02 -15.26 4.64
N THR A 272 -9.79 -16.54 4.92
CA THR A 272 -10.83 -17.45 5.44
C THR A 272 -11.08 -17.32 6.95
N ALA A 273 -10.20 -16.61 7.65
CA ALA A 273 -10.28 -16.29 9.07
C ALA A 273 -9.41 -15.07 9.37
N GLY A 274 -9.49 -14.53 10.59
CA GLY A 274 -8.66 -13.41 11.03
C GLY A 274 -9.42 -12.08 11.13
N PHE A 275 -8.67 -11.00 11.27
CA PHE A 275 -9.22 -9.66 11.46
C PHE A 275 -9.98 -9.22 10.22
N LEU A 276 -9.37 -9.35 9.03
CA LEU A 276 -10.00 -8.90 7.77
C LEU A 276 -11.27 -9.71 7.45
N TYR A 277 -11.27 -11.00 7.77
CA TYR A 277 -12.44 -11.86 7.55
C TYR A 277 -13.64 -11.44 8.41
N SER A 278 -13.39 -11.14 9.70
CA SER A 278 -14.44 -10.89 10.69
C SER A 278 -14.93 -9.45 10.74
N ARG A 279 -14.20 -8.52 10.12
CA ARG A 279 -14.45 -7.07 10.22
C ARG A 279 -14.77 -6.41 8.88
N PHE A 280 -15.17 -7.19 7.87
CA PHE A 280 -15.48 -6.69 6.54
C PHE A 280 -16.97 -6.38 6.36
N THR A 281 -17.25 -5.14 5.98
CA THR A 281 -18.54 -4.70 5.44
C THR A 281 -18.42 -4.63 3.92
N ASP A 282 -19.17 -5.47 3.23
CA ASP A 282 -19.18 -5.59 1.77
C ASP A 282 -19.81 -4.38 1.09
N GLN A 283 -20.95 -3.92 1.62
CA GLN A 283 -21.66 -2.77 1.09
C GLN A 283 -22.63 -2.21 2.13
N GLU A 284 -22.34 -1.02 2.63
CA GLU A 284 -23.30 -0.27 3.43
C GLU A 284 -24.09 0.69 2.53
N ASP A 285 -25.42 0.75 2.62
CA ASP A 285 -26.21 1.73 1.87
C ASP A 285 -26.38 3.00 2.70
N LEU A 286 -25.71 4.08 2.28
CA LEU A 286 -25.78 5.38 2.92
C LEU A 286 -26.55 6.37 2.05
N THR A 287 -27.69 6.84 2.56
CA THR A 287 -28.43 7.98 2.01
C THR A 287 -28.06 9.23 2.81
N PRO A 288 -27.25 10.15 2.26
CA PRO A 288 -26.97 11.42 2.92
C PRO A 288 -28.26 12.21 3.07
N SER A 289 -28.60 12.60 4.29
CA SER A 289 -29.65 13.61 4.54
C SER A 289 -29.08 15.02 4.75
N THR A 290 -27.75 15.11 4.76
CA THR A 290 -26.94 16.33 4.89
C THR A 290 -25.58 16.07 4.22
N ASP A 291 -24.78 17.12 4.03
CA ASP A 291 -23.38 17.02 3.60
C ASP A 291 -22.50 16.13 4.49
N VAL A 292 -22.96 15.78 5.71
CA VAL A 292 -22.26 14.88 6.61
C VAL A 292 -22.85 13.47 6.52
N ILE A 293 -22.03 12.53 6.07
CA ILE A 293 -22.36 11.12 5.88
C ILE A 293 -21.73 10.35 7.03
N THR A 294 -22.51 9.57 7.76
CA THR A 294 -22.04 8.79 8.91
C THR A 294 -22.12 7.30 8.61
N LEU A 295 -21.02 6.57 8.80
CA LEU A 295 -21.02 5.10 8.71
C LEU A 295 -21.79 4.52 9.91
N ALA A 296 -22.58 3.47 9.72
CA ALA A 296 -23.33 2.78 10.78
C ALA A 296 -22.46 1.87 11.64
N THR A 297 -21.13 2.08 11.65
CA THR A 297 -20.22 1.42 12.59
C THR A 297 -20.72 1.60 14.02
N ASN A 298 -20.63 0.54 14.83
CA ASN A 298 -20.84 0.65 16.26
C ASN A 298 -19.94 1.75 16.82
N ALA A 299 -20.42 2.49 17.81
CA ALA A 299 -19.75 3.66 18.37
C ALA A 299 -18.27 3.40 18.77
N VAL A 300 -17.83 2.14 18.96
CA VAL A 300 -16.46 1.78 19.35
C VAL A 300 -15.50 1.45 18.20
N ASP A 301 -16.00 1.22 16.98
CA ASP A 301 -15.17 0.78 15.85
C ASP A 301 -14.97 1.91 14.83
N ASN A 302 -13.74 2.08 14.32
CA ASN A 302 -13.40 3.01 13.24
C ASN A 302 -13.31 2.27 11.90
N ALA A 303 -13.60 2.95 10.79
CA ALA A 303 -13.24 2.40 9.48
C ALA A 303 -11.72 2.54 9.25
N LEU A 304 -11.02 1.40 9.26
CA LEU A 304 -9.57 1.30 9.19
C LEU A 304 -9.04 1.23 7.75
N ILE A 305 -9.75 0.47 6.91
CA ILE A 305 -9.52 0.40 5.46
C ILE A 305 -10.86 0.72 4.83
N PHE A 306 -10.93 1.70 3.94
CA PHE A 306 -12.18 2.08 3.31
C PHE A 306 -11.98 2.47 1.86
N GLY A 307 -13.10 2.39 1.15
CA GLY A 307 -13.19 2.78 -0.23
C GLY A 307 -12.72 1.71 -1.21
N THR A 308 -13.20 1.83 -2.43
CA THR A 308 -12.79 1.09 -3.60
C THR A 308 -12.18 2.09 -4.59
N MET A 309 -10.97 1.81 -5.05
CA MET A 309 -10.27 2.58 -6.08
C MET A 309 -10.12 4.07 -5.78
N GLY A 310 -9.82 4.42 -4.53
CA GLY A 310 -9.64 5.81 -4.10
C GLY A 310 -10.94 6.56 -3.80
N GLY A 311 -12.09 5.88 -3.82
CA GLY A 311 -13.40 6.50 -3.61
C GLY A 311 -14.41 5.57 -2.94
N ILE A 312 -15.65 6.03 -2.88
CA ILE A 312 -16.81 5.27 -2.43
C ILE A 312 -17.69 5.00 -3.66
N ALA A 313 -18.17 3.77 -3.78
CA ALA A 313 -19.01 3.36 -4.90
C ALA A 313 -20.32 4.15 -4.91
N GLY A 314 -20.74 4.55 -6.11
CA GLY A 314 -22.07 5.13 -6.35
C GLY A 314 -23.10 4.06 -6.69
N GLY A 315 -24.37 4.39 -6.47
CA GLY A 315 -25.51 3.60 -6.95
C GLY A 315 -25.68 3.57 -8.47
N ALA A 316 -26.73 2.93 -8.96
CA ALA A 316 -27.03 2.87 -10.40
C ALA A 316 -27.33 4.24 -11.03
N THR A 317 -27.79 5.21 -10.23
CA THR A 317 -28.12 6.57 -10.67
C THR A 317 -27.25 7.65 -10.01
N THR A 318 -26.34 7.25 -9.13
CA THR A 318 -25.51 8.15 -8.32
C THR A 318 -24.05 7.96 -8.69
N LYS A 319 -23.32 9.07 -8.89
CA LYS A 319 -21.88 9.01 -9.15
C LYS A 319 -21.13 8.56 -7.90
N GLY A 320 -20.14 7.69 -8.07
CA GLY A 320 -19.18 7.41 -7.00
C GLY A 320 -18.43 8.67 -6.58
N ALA A 321 -17.91 8.68 -5.37
CA ALA A 321 -17.30 9.86 -4.77
C ALA A 321 -15.82 9.61 -4.44
N GLN A 322 -14.93 10.51 -4.85
CA GLN A 322 -13.49 10.36 -4.59
C GLN A 322 -13.10 10.90 -3.22
N ILE A 323 -12.11 10.30 -2.58
CA ILE A 323 -11.63 10.75 -1.27
C ILE A 323 -10.48 11.75 -1.44
N VAL A 324 -10.54 12.84 -0.67
CA VAL A 324 -9.49 13.86 -0.60
C VAL A 324 -8.96 14.00 0.83
N ARG A 325 -7.82 14.70 0.96
CA ARG A 325 -7.17 15.01 2.24
C ARG A 325 -8.10 15.75 3.22
N SER A 326 -7.88 15.63 4.53
CA SER A 326 -8.73 16.32 5.52
C SER A 326 -8.58 17.84 5.49
N GLY A 327 -7.46 18.36 5.01
CA GLY A 327 -7.27 19.80 4.84
C GLY A 327 -7.90 20.39 3.56
N ALA A 328 -8.56 19.58 2.72
CA ALA A 328 -9.06 20.05 1.43
C ALA A 328 -10.26 21.00 1.58
N THR A 329 -10.35 21.99 0.68
CA THR A 329 -11.57 22.74 0.45
C THR A 329 -12.43 21.95 -0.52
N LEU A 330 -13.66 21.63 -0.10
CA LEU A 330 -14.60 20.92 -0.96
C LEU A 330 -15.12 21.88 -2.03
N GLY A 331 -14.90 21.52 -3.31
CA GLY A 331 -15.40 22.27 -4.46
C GLY A 331 -16.86 21.97 -4.77
N THR A 332 -17.38 22.64 -5.80
CA THR A 332 -18.80 22.57 -6.20
C THR A 332 -19.04 21.75 -7.47
N THR A 333 -18.01 21.13 -8.04
CA THR A 333 -18.04 20.53 -9.40
C THR A 333 -17.62 19.05 -9.42
N ALA A 334 -17.32 18.46 -8.27
CA ALA A 334 -17.02 17.04 -8.16
C ALA A 334 -17.54 16.50 -6.84
N THR A 335 -18.09 15.28 -6.85
CA THR A 335 -18.45 14.54 -5.66
C THR A 335 -17.18 14.05 -4.97
N ILE A 336 -16.61 14.91 -4.12
CA ILE A 336 -15.45 14.61 -3.29
C ILE A 336 -15.84 14.46 -1.83
N LEU A 337 -15.17 13.55 -1.15
CA LEU A 337 -15.37 13.22 0.26
C LEU A 337 -14.13 13.59 1.04
N LYS A 338 -14.34 14.37 2.09
CA LYS A 338 -13.34 14.65 3.10
C LYS A 338 -13.57 13.78 4.31
N LEU A 339 -12.50 13.11 4.76
CA LEU A 339 -12.50 12.35 6.00
C LEU A 339 -12.56 13.28 7.21
N SER A 340 -13.37 12.92 8.20
CA SER A 340 -13.35 13.60 9.49
C SER A 340 -12.09 13.24 10.27
N ALA A 341 -11.71 14.12 11.20
CA ALA A 341 -10.59 13.86 12.11
C ALA A 341 -10.80 12.57 12.93
N GLY A 342 -12.06 12.17 13.18
CA GLY A 342 -12.40 10.92 13.87
C GLY A 342 -11.91 9.68 13.13
N MET A 343 -12.00 9.67 11.78
CA MET A 343 -11.47 8.59 10.95
C MET A 343 -9.94 8.63 10.83
N GLN A 344 -9.30 9.76 11.10
CA GLN A 344 -7.85 9.95 10.98
C GLN A 344 -7.09 9.70 12.29
N LEU A 345 -7.77 9.77 13.44
CA LEU A 345 -7.13 9.69 14.75
C LEU A 345 -6.91 8.23 15.16
N ALA A 346 -5.71 7.74 14.85
CA ALA A 346 -5.09 6.75 15.70
C ALA A 346 -4.99 7.32 17.13
N ASN A 347 -5.49 6.56 18.12
CA ASN A 347 -4.97 6.58 19.48
C ASN A 347 -5.48 7.65 20.48
N THR A 348 -6.73 8.14 20.41
CA THR A 348 -7.28 8.98 21.51
C THR A 348 -8.22 8.25 22.46
N GLY A 349 -8.66 7.02 22.16
CA GLY A 349 -9.69 6.34 22.96
C GLY A 349 -11.01 7.12 23.01
N VAL A 350 -11.17 8.16 22.18
CA VAL A 350 -12.38 8.96 22.06
C VAL A 350 -13.11 8.47 20.83
N VAL A 351 -14.28 7.89 21.09
CA VAL A 351 -15.29 7.59 20.08
C VAL A 351 -15.71 8.90 19.41
N VAL A 352 -15.33 9.07 18.15
CA VAL A 352 -15.85 10.12 17.26
C VAL A 352 -16.57 9.41 16.13
N ALA A 353 -17.70 9.95 15.68
CA ALA A 353 -18.45 9.36 14.57
C ALA A 353 -17.56 9.24 13.32
N ASN A 354 -17.55 8.05 12.69
CA ASN A 354 -16.92 7.84 11.39
C ASN A 354 -17.73 8.57 10.33
N THR A 355 -17.25 9.76 9.94
CA THR A 355 -17.99 10.61 9.02
C THR A 355 -17.15 11.06 7.83
N PHE A 356 -17.83 11.14 6.70
CA PHE A 356 -17.37 11.85 5.51
C PHE A 356 -18.13 13.17 5.41
N THR A 357 -17.47 14.20 4.91
CA THR A 357 -18.14 15.42 4.44
C THR A 357 -18.11 15.44 2.92
N ALA A 358 -19.27 15.45 2.29
CA ALA A 358 -19.43 15.54 0.85
C ALA A 358 -19.40 17.01 0.38
N GLY A 359 -18.79 17.25 -0.79
CA GLY A 359 -18.87 18.54 -1.47
C GLY A 359 -20.28 18.81 -2.02
N SER A 360 -20.59 20.05 -2.39
CA SER A 360 -21.96 20.49 -2.72
C SER A 360 -22.54 19.93 -4.04
N ASP A 361 -21.84 19.01 -4.71
CA ASP A 361 -22.24 18.35 -5.96
C ASP A 361 -22.88 16.97 -5.70
N HIS A 362 -23.48 16.79 -4.52
CA HIS A 362 -24.32 15.63 -4.19
C HIS A 362 -25.74 16.08 -3.90
N SER A 363 -26.70 15.19 -4.13
CA SER A 363 -28.12 15.35 -3.81
C SER A 363 -28.46 14.60 -2.53
N ASP A 364 -29.45 15.09 -1.77
CA ASP A 364 -30.00 14.37 -0.59
C ASP A 364 -30.67 13.02 -0.95
N SER A 365 -30.83 12.72 -2.24
CA SER A 365 -31.28 11.42 -2.75
C SER A 365 -30.16 10.54 -3.29
N ASP A 366 -28.91 10.99 -3.23
CA ASP A 366 -27.77 10.19 -3.66
C ASP A 366 -27.54 9.02 -2.72
N HIS A 367 -27.12 7.89 -3.25
CA HIS A 367 -26.73 6.73 -2.44
C HIS A 367 -25.25 6.45 -2.62
N LEU A 368 -24.54 6.38 -1.49
CA LEU A 368 -23.14 5.97 -1.43
C LEU A 368 -23.04 4.59 -0.80
N TYR A 369 -22.15 3.78 -1.35
CA TYR A 369 -22.01 2.39 -1.00
C TYR A 369 -20.59 2.05 -0.55
N PRO A 370 -20.16 2.50 0.64
CA PRO A 370 -18.83 2.18 1.12
C PRO A 370 -18.68 0.70 1.43
N THR A 371 -17.51 0.21 1.04
CA THR A 371 -16.93 -1.04 1.50
C THR A 371 -15.80 -0.69 2.46
N TYR A 372 -15.73 -1.35 3.62
CA TYR A 372 -14.70 -1.03 4.62
C TYR A 372 -14.39 -2.19 5.57
N ILE A 373 -13.20 -2.12 6.17
CA ILE A 373 -12.77 -2.93 7.31
C ILE A 373 -12.87 -2.07 8.56
N TYR A 374 -13.57 -2.54 9.59
CA TYR A 374 -13.78 -1.79 10.83
C TYR A 374 -12.97 -2.34 12.02
N GLY A 375 -12.74 -1.50 13.02
CA GLY A 375 -12.13 -1.88 14.30
C GLY A 375 -11.29 -0.74 14.88
N ILE A 376 -10.35 -1.07 15.76
CA ILE A 376 -9.40 -0.10 16.32
C ILE A 376 -7.95 -0.53 16.04
N PRO A 377 -7.00 0.41 15.83
CA PRO A 377 -5.62 0.07 15.50
C PRO A 377 -4.93 -0.84 16.54
N GLU A 378 -5.33 -0.78 17.80
CA GLU A 378 -4.79 -1.58 18.91
C GLU A 378 -5.14 -3.07 18.81
N GLU A 379 -6.21 -3.42 18.09
CA GLU A 379 -6.57 -4.81 17.82
C GLU A 379 -5.74 -5.43 16.69
N ILE A 380 -4.99 -4.62 15.94
CA ILE A 380 -4.13 -5.10 14.85
C ILE A 380 -2.86 -5.72 15.44
N PHE A 381 -2.89 -7.04 15.60
CA PHE A 381 -1.78 -7.79 16.18
C PHE A 381 -1.53 -9.12 15.45
N PRO A 382 -0.26 -9.53 15.25
CA PRO A 382 0.98 -8.80 15.54
C PRO A 382 1.39 -7.82 14.43
N LEU A 383 1.94 -6.67 14.82
CA LEU A 383 2.66 -5.80 13.88
C LEU A 383 4.07 -6.32 13.65
N ILE A 384 4.47 -6.42 12.39
CA ILE A 384 5.83 -6.79 12.03
C ILE A 384 6.70 -5.53 11.85
N PRO A 385 7.91 -5.47 12.44
CA PRO A 385 8.88 -4.43 12.14
C PRO A 385 9.21 -4.42 10.65
N LEU A 386 9.36 -3.23 10.07
CA LEU A 386 9.67 -3.04 8.66
C LEU A 386 11.15 -2.71 8.48
N GLU A 387 11.74 -3.26 7.42
CA GLU A 387 13.09 -2.91 7.02
C GLU A 387 13.16 -1.40 6.71
N ILE A 388 14.22 -0.73 7.18
CA ILE A 388 14.38 0.71 6.89
C ILE A 388 14.57 0.92 5.38
N PRO A 389 14.17 2.08 4.84
CA PRO A 389 14.21 2.28 3.41
C PRO A 389 15.63 2.25 2.82
N ASN A 390 15.75 1.69 1.61
CA ASN A 390 16.95 1.89 0.79
C ASN A 390 17.19 3.40 0.57
N GLY A 391 18.44 3.81 0.70
CA GLY A 391 18.86 5.21 0.60
C GLY A 391 18.76 5.99 1.92
N GLU A 392 18.22 5.41 2.99
CA GLU A 392 18.15 6.08 4.30
C GLU A 392 19.56 6.38 4.82
N THR A 393 19.81 7.58 5.32
CA THR A 393 21.12 7.91 5.91
C THR A 393 21.24 7.21 7.25
N ILE A 394 22.23 6.33 7.38
CA ILE A 394 22.57 5.72 8.64
C ILE A 394 23.69 6.55 9.27
N LEU A 395 23.40 7.22 10.38
CA LEU A 395 24.42 7.87 11.18
C LEU A 395 25.47 6.85 11.63
N SER A 396 26.66 7.32 11.99
CA SER A 396 27.74 6.43 12.44
C SER A 396 27.25 5.50 13.56
N ASN A 397 27.16 4.21 13.27
CA ASN A 397 26.63 3.20 14.15
C ASN A 397 27.76 2.32 14.67
N THR A 398 27.67 1.96 15.95
CA THR A 398 28.54 0.96 16.57
C THR A 398 27.66 -0.12 17.18
N LEU A 399 27.66 -1.29 16.57
CA LEU A 399 26.88 -2.42 17.04
C LEU A 399 27.77 -3.37 17.81
N ARG A 400 27.36 -3.76 19.02
CA ARG A 400 27.98 -4.89 19.70
C ARG A 400 27.28 -6.15 19.27
N PHE A 401 28.03 -7.19 18.89
CA PHE A 401 27.44 -8.43 18.42
C PHE A 401 28.16 -9.67 18.93
N GLU A 402 27.45 -10.77 18.84
CA GLU A 402 27.93 -12.14 19.01
C GLU A 402 27.64 -12.91 17.73
N ALA A 403 28.68 -13.50 17.14
CA ALA A 403 28.57 -14.31 15.94
C ALA A 403 28.98 -15.76 16.24
N TRP A 404 28.25 -16.69 15.64
CA TRP A 404 28.47 -18.14 15.77
C TRP A 404 28.81 -18.74 14.41
N GLY A 405 29.77 -19.65 14.36
CA GLY A 405 30.18 -20.24 13.09
C GLY A 405 31.26 -21.32 13.19
N LYS A 406 31.64 -21.83 12.03
CA LYS A 406 32.62 -22.92 11.85
C LYS A 406 33.86 -22.48 11.08
#